data_AF-X0UB21-F1
#
_entry.id   AF-X0UB21-F1
#
_cell.length_a   1.000
_cell.length_b   1.000
_cell.length_c   1.000
_cell.angle_alpha   90.00
_cell.angle_beta   90.00
_cell.angle_gamma   90.00
#
_symmetry.space_group_name_H-M   'P 1'
#
loop_
_entity.id
_entity.type
_entity.pdbx_description
1 polymer ?
#
loop_
_entity_poly.entity_id
_entity_poly.type
_entity_poly.pdbx_seq_one_letter_code
_entity_poly.pdbx_strand_id
1 'polypeptide(L)'
;IAREVDFTGQEGMPVLVYNPLSWRRREMAFGDIDFDFDDPRADAFQLVDNKGQIVPIQVLSDEQVFWMETLKANQKRRVHVAFPAEVPACGYASYYVQPSSGTSQERGQPNDFKVYPDGAENRFIAFRITQDGGLNINDKLTGGSYADIHHFEDVDDAGDEYSSSPSENSQTVSTRGVLASIQRIVTGQNLITFEVNWTLQLPVGLTPDRKNRSTDSVAFPITSRITIYRNQPVLYIETEIDNQAQDHKLRVNFPTGLNPPQTFVDQAFIVLPRDIDLPDSS
;
A
#
# COMPACT_ATOMS: atom_id res chain seq x y z
N ILE A 1 -17.81 3.27 -26.80
CA ILE A 1 -16.87 4.27 -26.26
C ILE A 1 -17.67 5.55 -26.05
N ALA A 2 -17.84 6.02 -24.82
CA ALA A 2 -18.52 7.28 -24.55
C ALA A 2 -17.77 8.41 -25.29
N ARG A 3 -18.49 9.17 -26.12
CA ARG A 3 -17.89 10.28 -26.91
C ARG A 3 -17.81 11.57 -26.11
N GLU A 4 -18.63 11.71 -25.09
CA GLU A 4 -18.71 12.86 -24.19
C GLU A 4 -19.01 12.35 -22.78
N VAL A 5 -18.44 13.03 -21.78
CA VAL A 5 -18.72 12.80 -20.37
C VAL A 5 -19.77 13.80 -19.94
N ASP A 6 -20.89 13.31 -19.39
CA ASP A 6 -21.91 14.17 -18.80
C ASP A 6 -21.46 14.68 -17.42
N PHE A 7 -21.30 16.01 -17.32
CA PHE A 7 -20.99 16.71 -16.08
C PHE A 7 -22.18 17.52 -15.54
N THR A 8 -23.38 17.36 -16.07
CA THR A 8 -24.56 18.16 -15.66
C THR A 8 -25.26 17.65 -14.40
N GLY A 9 -24.78 16.53 -13.82
CA GLY A 9 -25.42 15.87 -12.68
C GLY A 9 -25.46 16.69 -11.39
N GLN A 10 -24.47 17.55 -11.14
CA GLN A 10 -24.40 18.46 -9.99
C GLN A 10 -23.61 19.73 -10.33
N GLU A 11 -23.80 20.79 -9.55
CA GLU A 11 -22.94 21.98 -9.60
C GLU A 11 -21.56 21.70 -8.98
N GLY A 12 -20.56 22.49 -9.35
CA GLY A 12 -19.20 22.41 -8.81
C GLY A 12 -18.16 21.99 -9.85
N MET A 13 -16.92 21.80 -9.40
CA MET A 13 -15.84 21.33 -10.27
C MET A 13 -15.92 19.80 -10.42
N PRO A 14 -16.05 19.26 -11.65
CA PRO A 14 -16.17 17.84 -11.85
C PRO A 14 -14.85 17.11 -11.64
N VAL A 15 -14.92 15.94 -11.00
CA VAL A 15 -13.83 14.98 -10.83
C VAL A 15 -14.28 13.66 -11.45
N LEU A 16 -13.49 13.13 -12.39
CA LEU A 16 -13.79 11.89 -13.08
C LEU A 16 -12.92 10.76 -12.54
N VAL A 17 -13.56 9.64 -12.19
CA VAL A 17 -12.88 8.39 -11.89
C VAL A 17 -13.18 7.39 -13.00
N TYR A 18 -12.14 6.90 -13.66
CA TYR A 18 -12.26 5.93 -14.75
C TYR A 18 -11.79 4.54 -14.32
N ASN A 19 -12.53 3.51 -14.69
CA ASN A 19 -12.19 2.11 -14.47
C ASN A 19 -11.97 1.42 -15.82
N PRO A 20 -10.71 1.15 -16.20
CA PRO A 20 -10.40 0.45 -17.45
C PRO A 20 -10.67 -1.07 -17.39
N LEU A 21 -10.88 -1.63 -16.19
CA LEU A 21 -11.02 -3.08 -16.01
C LEU A 21 -12.42 -3.56 -16.41
N SER A 22 -12.51 -4.83 -16.79
CA SER A 22 -13.75 -5.47 -17.26
C SER A 22 -14.73 -5.85 -16.14
N TRP A 23 -14.44 -5.49 -14.89
CA TRP A 23 -15.32 -5.68 -13.73
C TRP A 23 -15.53 -4.37 -12.97
N ARG A 24 -16.65 -4.28 -12.24
CA ARG A 24 -16.95 -3.14 -11.36
C ARG A 24 -15.92 -3.07 -10.23
N ARG A 25 -15.46 -1.85 -9.90
CA ARG A 25 -14.59 -1.60 -8.75
C ARG A 25 -15.33 -0.82 -7.68
N ARG A 26 -15.11 -1.20 -6.43
CA ARG A 26 -15.50 -0.45 -5.23
C ARG A 26 -14.29 -0.38 -4.32
N GLU A 27 -13.62 0.77 -4.31
CA GLU A 27 -12.31 0.91 -3.69
C GLU A 27 -11.98 2.34 -3.31
N MET A 28 -10.82 2.56 -2.70
CA MET A 28 -10.29 3.88 -2.47
C MET A 28 -9.73 4.46 -3.77
N ALA A 29 -10.28 5.59 -4.21
CA ALA A 29 -9.70 6.39 -5.28
C ALA A 29 -8.79 7.46 -4.68
N PHE A 30 -7.71 7.75 -5.40
CA PHE A 30 -6.73 8.79 -5.09
C PHE A 30 -6.67 9.76 -6.25
N GLY A 31 -6.54 11.06 -5.96
CA GLY A 31 -6.43 12.06 -7.01
C GLY A 31 -6.08 13.44 -6.49
N ASP A 32 -5.60 14.26 -7.41
CA ASP A 32 -5.26 15.65 -7.16
C ASP A 32 -6.42 16.55 -7.57
N ILE A 33 -6.77 17.48 -6.68
CA ILE A 33 -7.73 18.54 -6.94
C ILE A 33 -6.95 19.85 -7.00
N ASP A 34 -6.85 20.43 -8.20
CA ASP A 34 -6.14 21.69 -8.44
C ASP A 34 -7.10 22.88 -8.37
N PHE A 35 -6.96 23.68 -7.31
CA PHE A 35 -7.64 24.96 -7.17
C PHE A 35 -6.78 26.09 -7.71
N ASP A 36 -7.40 27.12 -8.27
CA ASP A 36 -6.70 28.39 -8.48
C ASP A 36 -6.17 28.91 -7.13
N PHE A 37 -5.01 29.58 -7.15
CA PHE A 37 -4.30 29.96 -5.93
C PHE A 37 -5.17 30.73 -4.91
N ASP A 38 -6.04 31.61 -5.41
CA ASP A 38 -6.96 32.42 -4.59
C ASP A 38 -8.40 31.88 -4.55
N ASP A 39 -8.62 30.62 -4.95
CA ASP A 39 -9.96 30.02 -4.94
C ASP A 39 -10.41 29.71 -3.50
N PRO A 40 -11.46 30.38 -2.99
CA PRO A 40 -11.92 30.17 -1.62
C PRO A 40 -12.46 28.75 -1.38
N ARG A 41 -12.75 27.98 -2.44
CA ARG A 41 -13.14 26.56 -2.31
C ARG A 41 -12.02 25.71 -1.74
N ALA A 42 -10.76 26.10 -1.92
CA ALA A 42 -9.62 25.36 -1.40
C ALA A 42 -9.58 25.34 0.15
N ASP A 43 -10.21 26.31 0.81
CA ASP A 43 -10.24 26.39 2.28
C ASP A 43 -11.29 25.47 2.91
N ALA A 44 -12.40 25.26 2.21
CA ALA A 44 -13.46 24.37 2.66
C ALA A 44 -14.28 23.85 1.48
N PHE A 45 -14.11 22.57 1.18
CA PHE A 45 -14.90 21.89 0.15
C PHE A 45 -15.47 20.56 0.63
N GLN A 46 -16.48 20.10 -0.09
CA GLN A 46 -17.04 18.75 0.02
C GLN A 46 -17.02 18.10 -1.35
N LEU A 47 -16.93 16.77 -1.36
CA LEU A 47 -17.11 15.97 -2.56
C LEU A 47 -18.53 15.39 -2.53
N VAL A 48 -19.27 15.51 -3.63
CA VAL A 48 -20.57 14.86 -3.79
C VAL A 48 -20.57 13.94 -5.00
N ASP A 49 -21.37 12.88 -4.94
CA ASP A 49 -21.62 12.01 -6.09
C ASP A 49 -22.62 12.65 -7.08
N ASN A 50 -22.89 11.96 -8.19
CA ASN A 50 -23.86 12.42 -9.19
C ASN A 50 -25.32 12.53 -8.69
N LYS A 51 -25.62 12.05 -7.48
CA LYS A 51 -26.92 12.17 -6.81
C LYS A 51 -26.94 13.27 -5.76
N GLY A 52 -25.83 14.01 -5.58
CA GLY A 52 -25.69 15.04 -4.56
C GLY A 52 -25.43 14.49 -3.15
N GLN A 53 -25.11 13.20 -3.00
CA GLN A 53 -24.75 12.63 -1.71
C GLN A 53 -23.30 12.95 -1.36
N ILE A 54 -23.06 13.40 -0.14
CA ILE A 54 -21.71 13.71 0.35
C ILE A 54 -20.88 12.42 0.42
N VAL A 55 -19.72 12.45 -0.21
CA VAL A 55 -18.72 11.40 -0.19
C VAL A 55 -17.67 11.76 0.86
N PRO A 56 -17.37 10.86 1.82
CA PRO A 56 -16.34 11.13 2.81
C PRO A 56 -14.99 11.24 2.11
N ILE A 57 -14.35 12.38 2.27
CA ILE A 57 -13.03 12.67 1.70
C ILE A 57 -11.99 12.69 2.81
N GLN A 58 -10.77 12.27 2.49
CA GLN A 58 -9.60 12.40 3.34
C GLN A 58 -8.54 13.16 2.56
N VAL A 59 -8.10 14.29 3.10
CA VAL A 59 -6.98 15.05 2.55
C VAL A 59 -5.68 14.38 2.99
N LEU A 60 -4.81 14.09 2.02
CA LEU A 60 -3.53 13.41 2.22
C LEU A 60 -2.36 14.39 2.16
N SER A 61 -2.43 15.37 1.25
CA SER A 61 -1.51 16.52 1.21
C SER A 61 -2.24 17.75 0.66
N ASP A 62 -1.71 18.93 0.99
CA ASP A 62 -2.20 20.23 0.54
C ASP A 62 -0.99 21.13 0.29
N GLU A 63 -0.69 21.36 -0.99
CA GLU A 63 0.57 21.94 -1.42
C GLU A 63 0.35 23.07 -2.42
N GLN A 64 1.23 24.06 -2.38
CA GLN A 64 1.30 25.08 -3.43
C GLN A 64 2.20 24.58 -4.55
N VAL A 65 1.66 24.52 -5.76
CA VAL A 65 2.37 24.05 -6.94
C VAL A 65 2.46 25.16 -7.98
N PHE A 66 3.61 25.26 -8.63
CA PHE A 66 3.89 26.25 -9.65
C PHE A 66 4.54 25.59 -10.86
N TRP A 67 4.01 25.86 -12.05
CA TRP A 67 4.66 25.47 -13.30
C TRP A 67 4.41 26.48 -14.41
N MET A 68 5.29 26.47 -15.41
CA MET A 68 5.19 27.30 -16.60
C MET A 68 4.68 26.46 -17.78
N GLU A 69 3.52 26.84 -18.33
CA GLU A 69 3.13 26.49 -19.70
C GLU A 69 3.63 27.58 -20.66
N THR A 70 3.53 27.33 -21.97
CA THR A 70 3.93 28.31 -22.99
C THR A 70 3.20 29.64 -22.78
N LEU A 71 3.93 30.63 -22.25
CA LEU A 71 3.47 31.98 -21.92
C LEU A 71 2.39 32.06 -20.82
N LYS A 72 2.21 31.03 -20.00
CA LYS A 72 1.24 31.02 -18.91
C LYS A 72 1.85 30.43 -17.64
N ALA A 73 1.96 31.26 -16.61
CA ALA A 73 2.28 30.80 -15.27
C ALA A 73 1.01 30.17 -14.66
N ASN A 74 1.13 28.93 -14.18
CA ASN A 74 0.09 28.25 -13.43
C ASN A 74 0.54 28.18 -11.97
N GLN A 75 -0.14 28.92 -11.11
CA GLN A 75 -0.01 28.83 -9.66
C GLN A 75 -1.29 28.22 -9.12
N LYS A 76 -1.19 27.04 -8.51
CA LYS A 76 -2.33 26.29 -8.00
C LYS A 76 -2.09 25.86 -6.56
N ARG A 77 -3.18 25.64 -5.84
CA ARG A 77 -3.19 24.87 -4.60
C ARG A 77 -3.68 23.47 -4.95
N ARG A 78 -2.82 22.48 -4.80
CA ARG A 78 -3.07 21.08 -5.11
C ARG A 78 -3.39 20.34 -3.83
N VAL A 79 -4.59 19.78 -3.76
CA VAL A 79 -5.02 18.96 -2.64
C VAL A 79 -5.06 17.50 -3.10
N HIS A 80 -4.16 16.67 -2.58
CA HIS A 80 -4.19 15.23 -2.82
C HIS A 80 -5.21 14.60 -1.88
N VAL A 81 -6.16 13.84 -2.43
CA VAL A 81 -7.31 13.33 -1.68
C VAL A 81 -7.51 11.84 -1.90
N ALA A 82 -8.07 11.19 -0.88
CA ALA A 82 -8.58 9.83 -0.94
C ALA A 82 -10.08 9.79 -0.62
N PHE A 83 -10.85 9.10 -1.45
CA PHE A 83 -12.29 8.92 -1.24
C PHE A 83 -12.78 7.58 -1.81
N PRO A 84 -13.81 6.97 -1.22
CA PRO A 84 -14.37 5.73 -1.75
C PRO A 84 -15.08 6.01 -3.07
N ALA A 85 -14.72 5.26 -4.10
CA ALA A 85 -15.36 5.33 -5.41
C ALA A 85 -15.99 3.98 -5.80
N GLU A 86 -17.10 4.06 -6.53
CA GLU A 86 -17.74 2.89 -7.15
C GLU A 86 -17.89 3.16 -8.64
N VAL A 87 -17.19 2.38 -9.46
CA VAL A 87 -17.06 2.65 -10.89
C VAL A 87 -17.40 1.38 -11.69
N PRO A 88 -18.31 1.46 -12.70
CA PRO A 88 -18.67 0.30 -13.51
C PRO A 88 -17.49 -0.21 -14.35
N ALA A 89 -17.60 -1.45 -14.82
CA ALA A 89 -16.64 -2.05 -15.74
C ALA A 89 -16.48 -1.21 -17.01
N CYS A 90 -15.24 -0.98 -17.44
CA CYS A 90 -14.88 -0.19 -18.62
C CYS A 90 -15.61 1.16 -18.70
N GLY A 91 -15.86 1.79 -17.55
CA GLY A 91 -16.71 2.97 -17.42
C GLY A 91 -16.14 4.01 -16.47
N TYR A 92 -16.92 5.05 -16.19
CA TYR A 92 -16.52 6.14 -15.31
C TYR A 92 -17.60 6.47 -14.29
N ALA A 93 -17.20 7.19 -13.24
CA ALA A 93 -18.09 7.86 -12.30
C ALA A 93 -17.69 9.34 -12.18
N SER A 94 -18.69 10.21 -12.09
CA SER A 94 -18.50 11.66 -11.92
C SER A 94 -18.79 12.04 -10.47
N TYR A 95 -17.87 12.81 -9.90
CA TYR A 95 -17.97 13.44 -8.59
C TYR A 95 -17.81 14.95 -8.75
N TYR A 96 -18.21 15.70 -7.73
CA TYR A 96 -18.26 17.16 -7.82
C TYR A 96 -17.75 17.81 -6.56
N VAL A 97 -16.77 18.71 -6.74
CA VAL A 97 -16.20 19.51 -5.67
C VAL A 97 -17.05 20.77 -5.52
N GLN A 98 -17.64 20.93 -4.33
CA GLN A 98 -18.52 22.04 -3.98
C GLN A 98 -18.00 22.79 -2.76
N PRO A 99 -18.24 24.11 -2.64
CA PRO A 99 -17.95 24.84 -1.40
C PRO A 99 -18.68 24.19 -0.22
N SER A 100 -17.99 24.02 0.89
CA SER A 100 -18.59 23.53 2.14
C SER A 100 -18.74 24.67 3.13
N SER A 101 -19.91 24.80 3.75
CA SER A 101 -20.18 25.77 4.83
C SER A 101 -19.72 25.28 6.21
N GLY A 102 -18.99 24.16 6.27
CA GLY A 102 -18.38 23.63 7.49
C GLY A 102 -17.28 22.60 7.20
N THR A 103 -16.58 22.14 8.24
CA THR A 103 -15.57 21.09 8.13
C THR A 103 -16.24 19.76 7.75
N SER A 104 -16.20 19.43 6.47
CA SER A 104 -16.74 18.19 5.85
C SER A 104 -16.03 16.91 6.31
N GLN A 105 -14.97 17.04 7.10
CA GLN A 105 -14.12 15.94 7.59
C GLN A 105 -14.86 14.94 8.50
N GLU A 106 -16.01 15.30 9.08
CA GLU A 106 -16.68 14.47 10.10
C GLU A 106 -18.11 14.00 9.74
N ARG A 107 -18.66 14.41 8.59
CA ARG A 107 -20.02 13.98 8.19
C ARG A 107 -19.98 12.65 7.43
N GLY A 108 -19.71 11.57 8.15
CA GLY A 108 -19.71 10.19 7.63
C GLY A 108 -20.40 9.22 8.59
N GLN A 109 -20.84 8.07 8.07
CA GLN A 109 -21.48 6.99 8.84
C GLN A 109 -20.65 6.57 10.08
N PRO A 110 -21.30 5.98 11.11
CA PRO A 110 -20.65 5.47 12.32
C PRO A 110 -19.37 4.69 11.99
N ASN A 111 -18.31 5.01 12.73
CA ASN A 111 -16.97 4.59 12.38
C ASN A 111 -16.59 3.27 13.08
N ASP A 112 -16.67 2.14 12.36
CA ASP A 112 -16.11 0.85 12.80
C ASP A 112 -14.58 0.79 12.63
N PHE A 113 -13.98 1.84 12.07
CA PHE A 113 -12.54 1.95 11.88
C PHE A 113 -11.89 2.44 13.17
N LYS A 114 -11.10 1.57 13.79
CA LYS A 114 -10.40 1.88 15.04
C LYS A 114 -8.91 1.96 14.81
N VAL A 115 -8.29 2.91 15.49
CA VAL A 115 -6.85 3.18 15.38
C VAL A 115 -6.23 3.00 16.74
N TYR A 116 -5.04 2.43 16.74
CA TYR A 116 -4.23 2.23 17.92
C TYR A 116 -2.82 2.81 17.68
N PRO A 117 -1.96 2.87 18.70
CA PRO A 117 -0.59 3.33 18.54
C PRO A 117 0.23 2.49 17.54
N ASP A 118 -0.05 1.19 17.49
CA ASP A 118 0.71 0.16 16.79
C ASP A 118 -0.14 -0.64 15.80
N GLY A 119 -1.25 -0.08 15.31
CA GLY A 119 -2.10 -0.81 14.36
C GLY A 119 -3.49 -0.20 14.20
N ALA A 120 -4.33 -0.89 13.46
CA ALA A 120 -5.69 -0.47 13.20
C ALA A 120 -6.59 -1.67 12.87
N GLU A 121 -7.90 -1.46 12.96
CA GLU A 121 -8.90 -2.43 12.52
C GLU A 121 -10.05 -1.77 11.79
N ASN A 122 -10.61 -2.50 10.83
CA ASN A 122 -11.89 -2.19 10.19
C ASN A 122 -12.90 -3.32 10.47
N ARG A 123 -14.00 -3.37 9.72
CA ARG A 123 -15.02 -4.41 9.88
C ARG A 123 -14.57 -5.82 9.43
N PHE A 124 -13.52 -5.92 8.63
CA PHE A 124 -13.04 -7.13 7.98
C PHE A 124 -11.76 -7.69 8.60
N ILE A 125 -10.80 -6.82 8.94
CA ILE A 125 -9.48 -7.20 9.41
C ILE A 125 -9.03 -6.29 10.56
N ALA A 126 -8.21 -6.84 11.45
CA ALA A 126 -7.48 -6.10 12.47
C ALA A 126 -6.00 -6.46 12.37
N PHE A 127 -5.10 -5.48 12.55
CA PHE A 127 -3.66 -5.78 12.62
C PHE A 127 -2.96 -5.02 13.74
N ARG A 128 -1.82 -5.58 14.18
CA ARG A 128 -0.84 -4.99 15.10
C ARG A 128 0.56 -5.12 14.53
N ILE A 129 1.38 -4.12 14.78
CA ILE A 129 2.80 -4.08 14.44
C ILE A 129 3.58 -4.42 15.72
N THR A 130 4.41 -5.46 15.67
CA THR A 130 5.27 -5.86 16.79
C THR A 130 6.47 -4.91 16.91
N GLN A 131 7.20 -4.96 18.04
CA GLN A 131 8.34 -4.05 18.26
C GLN A 131 9.47 -4.22 17.24
N ASP A 132 9.61 -5.42 16.68
CA ASP A 132 10.54 -5.74 15.60
C ASP A 132 9.94 -5.50 14.20
N GLY A 133 8.76 -4.87 14.13
CA GLY A 133 8.12 -4.43 12.90
C GLY A 133 7.32 -5.50 12.14
N GLY A 134 7.30 -6.74 12.63
CA GLY A 134 6.41 -7.78 12.14
C GLY A 134 4.93 -7.46 12.34
N LEU A 135 4.05 -8.28 11.78
CA LEU A 135 2.61 -8.09 11.84
C LEU A 135 1.87 -9.27 12.46
N ASN A 136 0.88 -8.94 13.29
CA ASN A 136 -0.16 -9.86 13.72
C ASN A 136 -1.48 -9.43 13.10
N ILE A 137 -2.09 -10.29 12.28
CA ILE A 137 -3.35 -10.01 11.57
C ILE A 137 -4.44 -10.96 12.07
N ASN A 138 -5.61 -10.39 12.37
CA ASN A 138 -6.84 -11.13 12.62
C ASN A 138 -7.82 -10.88 11.48
N ASP A 139 -8.21 -11.94 10.80
CA ASP A 139 -9.32 -11.94 9.85
C ASP A 139 -10.65 -12.08 10.62
N LYS A 140 -11.45 -11.02 10.61
CA LYS A 140 -12.72 -10.96 11.35
C LYS A 140 -13.86 -11.65 10.62
N LEU A 141 -13.69 -11.98 9.33
CA LEU A 141 -14.68 -12.73 8.55
C LEU A 141 -14.56 -14.22 8.80
N THR A 142 -13.34 -14.76 8.83
CA THR A 142 -13.09 -16.19 9.01
C THR A 142 -12.77 -16.57 10.46
N GLY A 143 -12.35 -15.60 11.28
CA GLY A 143 -11.82 -15.82 12.63
C GLY A 143 -10.36 -16.28 12.65
N GLY A 144 -9.68 -16.31 11.49
CA GLY A 144 -8.27 -16.68 11.40
C GLY A 144 -7.34 -15.64 12.04
N SER A 145 -6.25 -16.12 12.64
CA SER A 145 -5.19 -15.28 13.21
C SER A 145 -3.84 -15.70 12.64
N TYR A 146 -3.11 -14.74 12.11
CA TYR A 146 -1.79 -14.90 11.51
C TYR A 146 -0.82 -14.03 12.28
N ALA A 147 0.05 -14.66 13.06
CA ALA A 147 1.04 -13.96 13.84
C ALA A 147 2.36 -13.90 13.09
N ASP A 148 3.17 -12.90 13.45
CA ASP A 148 4.60 -12.94 13.18
C ASP A 148 4.97 -12.94 11.68
N ILE A 149 4.11 -12.33 10.87
CA ILE A 149 4.28 -12.20 9.43
C ILE A 149 5.03 -10.92 9.06
N HIS A 150 5.44 -10.78 7.80
CA HIS A 150 6.16 -9.60 7.28
C HIS A 150 7.56 -9.42 7.93
N HIS A 151 8.28 -10.52 8.16
CA HIS A 151 9.69 -10.46 8.49
C HIS A 151 10.54 -10.60 7.24
N PHE A 152 11.61 -9.83 7.15
CA PHE A 152 12.59 -9.98 6.08
C PHE A 152 13.69 -10.94 6.48
N GLU A 153 14.15 -11.72 5.53
CA GLU A 153 15.29 -12.62 5.65
C GLU A 153 16.23 -12.41 4.47
N ASP A 154 17.48 -12.10 4.79
CA ASP A 154 18.57 -11.96 3.86
C ASP A 154 19.46 -13.20 3.95
N VAL A 155 19.62 -13.90 2.81
CA VAL A 155 20.47 -15.09 2.70
C VAL A 155 21.45 -14.92 1.54
N ASP A 156 22.61 -15.56 1.63
CA ASP A 156 23.61 -15.57 0.56
C ASP A 156 23.08 -16.25 -0.70
N ASP A 157 23.61 -15.80 -1.83
CA ASP A 157 23.42 -16.45 -3.12
C ASP A 157 24.75 -16.56 -3.86
N ALA A 158 25.36 -17.74 -3.78
CA ALA A 158 26.54 -18.14 -4.53
C ALA A 158 26.21 -18.76 -5.89
N GLY A 159 24.94 -18.75 -6.29
CA GLY A 159 24.46 -19.22 -7.58
C GLY A 159 24.76 -18.26 -8.73
N ASP A 160 23.88 -18.30 -9.74
CA ASP A 160 23.94 -17.48 -10.94
C ASP A 160 22.55 -16.91 -11.32
N GLU A 161 22.45 -16.26 -12.47
CA GLU A 161 21.20 -15.64 -12.96
C GLU A 161 20.04 -16.63 -13.16
N TYR A 162 20.33 -17.94 -13.26
CA TYR A 162 19.33 -18.98 -13.49
C TYR A 162 18.98 -19.75 -12.22
N SER A 163 19.94 -19.90 -11.32
CA SER A 163 19.84 -20.79 -10.18
C SER A 163 20.41 -20.15 -8.93
N SER A 164 19.57 -20.02 -7.91
CA SER A 164 19.98 -19.57 -6.59
C SER A 164 20.61 -20.74 -5.83
N SER A 165 21.78 -20.53 -5.24
CA SER A 165 22.47 -21.54 -4.42
C SER A 165 23.05 -20.91 -3.17
N PRO A 166 22.82 -21.47 -1.97
CA PRO A 166 23.55 -21.01 -0.79
C PRO A 166 25.06 -21.26 -0.95
N SER A 167 25.87 -20.46 -0.29
CA SER A 167 27.30 -20.74 -0.07
C SER A 167 27.47 -21.88 0.93
N GLU A 168 28.69 -22.44 0.98
CA GLU A 168 29.03 -23.57 1.86
C GLU A 168 28.74 -23.28 3.34
N ASN A 169 28.98 -22.04 3.79
CA ASN A 169 28.73 -21.61 5.16
C ASN A 169 27.66 -20.50 5.20
N SER A 170 26.48 -20.82 4.65
CA SER A 170 25.36 -19.87 4.53
C SER A 170 24.92 -19.31 5.89
N GLN A 171 24.57 -18.02 5.88
CA GLN A 171 24.10 -17.30 7.06
C GLN A 171 22.88 -16.46 6.70
N THR A 172 21.90 -16.43 7.62
CA THR A 172 20.68 -15.63 7.49
C THR A 172 20.75 -14.42 8.41
N VAL A 173 20.51 -13.23 7.86
CA VAL A 173 20.23 -12.02 8.64
C VAL A 173 18.73 -11.74 8.56
N SER A 174 18.08 -11.46 9.68
CA SER A 174 16.63 -11.25 9.72
C SER A 174 16.26 -9.97 10.46
N THR A 175 15.10 -9.39 10.11
CA THR A 175 14.49 -8.32 10.90
C THR A 175 13.85 -8.82 12.20
N ARG A 176 13.65 -10.13 12.35
CA ARG A 176 13.12 -10.73 13.56
C ARG A 176 13.98 -10.40 14.78
N GLY A 177 13.36 -9.85 15.82
CA GLY A 177 14.06 -9.40 17.03
C GLY A 177 14.91 -8.13 16.85
N VAL A 178 14.91 -7.50 15.67
CA VAL A 178 15.57 -6.22 15.41
C VAL A 178 14.54 -5.11 15.61
N LEU A 179 14.77 -4.21 16.55
CA LEU A 179 13.85 -3.10 16.81
C LEU A 179 13.60 -2.27 15.54
N ALA A 180 12.34 -2.07 15.21
CA ALA A 180 11.90 -1.23 14.10
C ALA A 180 11.53 0.17 14.62
N SER A 181 11.73 1.19 13.77
CA SER A 181 11.08 2.48 13.98
C SER A 181 9.69 2.45 13.35
N ILE A 182 8.66 2.70 14.16
CA ILE A 182 7.25 2.59 13.74
C ILE A 182 6.59 3.94 13.92
N GLN A 183 6.00 4.47 12.86
CA GLN A 183 5.29 5.74 12.89
C GLN A 183 4.00 5.68 12.09
N ARG A 184 2.96 6.35 12.57
CA ARG A 184 1.72 6.53 11.82
C ARG A 184 1.84 7.78 10.95
N ILE A 185 1.99 7.59 9.64
CA ILE A 185 2.23 8.69 8.68
C ILE A 185 0.94 9.24 8.07
N VAL A 186 -0.13 8.45 8.01
CA VAL A 186 -1.44 8.89 7.51
C VAL A 186 -2.51 8.51 8.52
N THR A 187 -3.32 9.49 8.91
CA THR A 187 -4.50 9.28 9.76
C THR A 187 -5.71 9.94 9.10
N GLY A 188 -6.80 9.19 8.97
CA GLY A 188 -8.06 9.79 8.60
C GLY A 188 -9.20 8.78 8.53
N GLN A 189 -10.35 9.25 8.07
CA GLN A 189 -11.57 8.45 8.09
C GLN A 189 -11.58 7.34 7.03
N ASN A 190 -10.83 7.47 5.95
CA ASN A 190 -10.88 6.57 4.81
C ASN A 190 -9.74 5.54 4.82
N LEU A 191 -8.56 5.95 5.25
CA LEU A 191 -7.38 5.11 5.33
C LEU A 191 -6.43 5.55 6.43
N ILE A 192 -5.63 4.59 6.88
CA ILE A 192 -4.54 4.78 7.84
C ILE A 192 -3.32 4.09 7.28
N THR A 193 -2.17 4.75 7.37
CA THR A 193 -0.90 4.19 6.95
C THR A 193 0.11 4.30 8.09
N PHE A 194 0.76 3.18 8.39
CA PHE A 194 1.93 3.10 9.25
C PHE A 194 3.17 2.88 8.40
N GLU A 195 4.26 3.54 8.76
CA GLU A 195 5.57 3.30 8.20
C GLU A 195 6.43 2.58 9.23
N VAL A 196 7.07 1.50 8.79
CA VAL A 196 7.96 0.65 9.58
C VAL A 196 9.32 0.66 8.91
N ASN A 197 10.34 1.07 9.66
CA ASN A 197 11.69 1.25 9.17
C ASN A 197 12.67 0.34 9.91
N TRP A 198 13.51 -0.34 9.16
CA TRP A 198 14.65 -1.11 9.65
C TRP A 198 15.94 -0.65 8.98
N THR A 199 17.06 -0.82 9.67
CA THR A 199 18.39 -0.73 9.07
C THR A 199 19.17 -1.97 9.45
N LEU A 200 19.27 -2.92 8.52
CA LEU A 200 20.09 -4.12 8.70
C LEU A 200 21.56 -3.79 8.41
N GLN A 201 22.46 -4.54 9.04
CA GLN A 201 23.86 -4.60 8.63
C GLN A 201 24.05 -5.89 7.86
N LEU A 202 24.19 -5.79 6.53
CA LEU A 202 24.34 -6.95 5.66
C LEU A 202 25.79 -7.05 5.17
N PRO A 203 26.33 -8.27 4.98
CA PRO A 203 27.60 -8.47 4.30
C PRO A 203 27.62 -7.78 2.93
N VAL A 204 28.75 -7.18 2.56
CA VAL A 204 28.88 -6.49 1.27
C VAL A 204 28.75 -7.42 0.05
N GLY A 205 28.98 -8.72 0.23
CA GLY A 205 28.97 -9.74 -0.81
C GLY A 205 29.58 -11.04 -0.30
N LEU A 206 29.91 -11.96 -1.21
CA LEU A 206 30.66 -13.17 -0.88
C LEU A 206 32.17 -12.91 -0.79
N THR A 207 32.87 -13.80 -0.08
CA THR A 207 34.34 -13.88 -0.14
C THR A 207 34.81 -14.29 -1.54
N PRO A 208 36.07 -14.03 -1.93
CA PRO A 208 36.57 -14.37 -3.27
C PRO A 208 36.48 -15.86 -3.64
N ASP A 209 36.51 -16.76 -2.65
CA ASP A 209 36.31 -18.20 -2.85
C ASP A 209 34.83 -18.61 -2.94
N ARG A 210 33.91 -17.67 -2.75
CA ARG A 210 32.44 -17.82 -2.75
C ARG A 210 31.89 -18.81 -1.73
N LYS A 211 32.68 -19.16 -0.70
CA LYS A 211 32.29 -20.13 0.34
C LYS A 211 31.64 -19.49 1.57
N ASN A 212 31.81 -18.20 1.74
CA ASN A 212 31.33 -17.44 2.90
C ASN A 212 30.82 -16.07 2.46
N ARG A 213 30.01 -15.45 3.31
CA ARG A 213 29.75 -14.01 3.25
C ARG A 213 30.97 -13.23 3.75
N SER A 214 31.20 -12.05 3.19
CA SER A 214 32.23 -11.12 3.68
C SER A 214 31.99 -10.74 5.14
N THR A 215 33.06 -10.46 5.88
CA THR A 215 32.97 -9.90 7.23
C THR A 215 32.69 -8.39 7.23
N ASP A 216 32.95 -7.72 6.11
CA ASP A 216 32.63 -6.31 5.93
C ASP A 216 31.12 -6.15 5.68
N SER A 217 30.51 -5.16 6.32
CA SER A 217 29.07 -4.91 6.23
C SER A 217 28.73 -3.54 5.68
N VAL A 218 27.58 -3.45 5.02
CA VAL A 218 26.92 -2.22 4.57
C VAL A 218 25.56 -2.08 5.25
N ALA A 219 25.15 -0.82 5.47
CA ALA A 219 23.81 -0.53 5.93
C ALA A 219 22.81 -0.82 4.80
N PHE A 220 21.73 -1.52 5.14
CA PHE A 220 20.66 -1.88 4.24
C PHE A 220 19.33 -1.39 4.83
N PRO A 221 18.87 -0.18 4.46
CA PRO A 221 17.61 0.36 4.96
C PRO A 221 16.43 -0.28 4.23
N ILE A 222 15.39 -0.59 5.01
CA ILE A 222 14.12 -1.14 4.54
C ILE A 222 13.00 -0.28 5.12
N THR A 223 12.11 0.22 4.27
CA THR A 223 10.92 0.96 4.66
C THR A 223 9.68 0.24 4.16
N SER A 224 8.74 -0.07 5.03
CA SER A 224 7.44 -0.64 4.64
C SER A 224 6.28 0.25 5.08
N ARG A 225 5.40 0.58 4.14
CA ARG A 225 4.19 1.36 4.35
C ARG A 225 2.99 0.43 4.37
N ILE A 226 2.41 0.26 5.54
CA ILE A 226 1.29 -0.64 5.83
C ILE A 226 0.01 0.18 5.86
N THR A 227 -0.85 -0.01 4.86
CA THR A 227 -2.09 0.74 4.69
C THR A 227 -3.31 -0.15 4.88
N ILE A 228 -4.22 0.30 5.73
CA ILE A 228 -5.57 -0.27 5.84
C ILE A 228 -6.59 0.75 5.35
N TYR A 229 -7.56 0.28 4.56
CA TYR A 229 -8.69 1.09 4.12
C TYR A 229 -9.93 0.77 4.95
N ARG A 230 -10.77 1.77 5.21
CA ARG A 230 -11.99 1.62 6.04
C ARG A 230 -12.90 0.49 5.58
N ASN A 231 -13.06 0.29 4.28
CA ASN A 231 -14.06 -0.60 3.70
C ASN A 231 -13.47 -1.67 2.76
N GLN A 232 -12.27 -2.17 3.04
CA GLN A 232 -11.66 -3.25 2.27
C GLN A 232 -11.11 -4.37 3.17
N PRO A 233 -11.21 -5.64 2.76
CA PRO A 233 -10.72 -6.78 3.53
C PRO A 233 -9.22 -7.06 3.30
N VAL A 234 -8.44 -6.03 2.92
CA VAL A 234 -7.06 -6.19 2.48
C VAL A 234 -6.17 -5.22 3.26
N LEU A 235 -5.01 -5.73 3.70
CA LEU A 235 -3.91 -4.92 4.20
C LEU A 235 -2.90 -4.72 3.06
N TYR A 236 -2.63 -3.47 2.71
CA TYR A 236 -1.73 -3.12 1.63
C TYR A 236 -0.35 -2.83 2.21
N ILE A 237 0.68 -3.40 1.59
CA ILE A 237 2.06 -3.25 2.01
C ILE A 237 2.85 -2.82 0.79
N GLU A 238 3.50 -1.66 0.89
CA GLU A 238 4.50 -1.20 -0.06
C GLU A 238 5.86 -1.22 0.64
N THR A 239 6.86 -1.87 0.05
CA THR A 239 8.22 -1.94 0.60
C THR A 239 9.20 -1.27 -0.36
N GLU A 240 10.03 -0.40 0.21
CA GLU A 240 11.13 0.28 -0.45
C GLU A 240 12.44 -0.19 0.19
N ILE A 241 13.44 -0.49 -0.64
CA ILE A 241 14.77 -0.92 -0.23
C ILE A 241 15.82 -0.11 -0.98
N ASP A 242 16.92 0.22 -0.30
CA ASP A 242 18.14 0.72 -0.92
C ASP A 242 19.21 -0.37 -0.86
N ASN A 243 19.38 -1.10 -1.98
CA ASN A 243 20.29 -2.22 -2.02
C ASN A 243 21.73 -1.79 -2.32
N GLN A 244 22.59 -1.94 -1.31
CA GLN A 244 24.04 -1.72 -1.39
C GLN A 244 24.87 -3.02 -1.20
N ALA A 245 24.20 -4.16 -1.01
CA ALA A 245 24.82 -5.48 -0.83
C ALA A 245 24.80 -6.29 -2.13
N GLN A 246 25.70 -7.28 -2.23
CA GLN A 246 25.83 -8.17 -3.40
C GLN A 246 25.69 -9.63 -2.99
N ASP A 247 25.58 -10.53 -3.98
CA ASP A 247 25.56 -11.98 -3.79
C ASP A 247 24.57 -12.47 -2.70
N HIS A 248 23.35 -11.92 -2.74
CA HIS A 248 22.35 -12.15 -1.71
C HIS A 248 20.94 -12.21 -2.29
N LYS A 249 20.02 -12.77 -1.50
CA LYS A 249 18.59 -12.85 -1.79
C LYS A 249 17.81 -12.45 -0.55
N LEU A 250 17.11 -11.32 -0.67
CA LEU A 250 16.15 -10.85 0.33
C LEU A 250 14.78 -11.48 0.08
N ARG A 251 14.13 -11.97 1.13
CA ARG A 251 12.78 -12.51 1.11
C ARG A 251 11.93 -11.85 2.19
N VAL A 252 10.62 -11.79 1.97
CA VAL A 252 9.64 -11.42 3.00
C VAL A 252 8.76 -12.63 3.31
N ASN A 253 8.58 -12.92 4.58
CA ASN A 253 7.94 -14.15 5.03
C ASN A 253 6.51 -13.91 5.54
N PHE A 254 5.59 -14.75 5.08
CA PHE A 254 4.19 -14.79 5.51
C PHE A 254 3.83 -16.19 6.02
N PRO A 255 4.28 -16.58 7.22
CA PRO A 255 3.95 -17.87 7.81
C PRO A 255 2.44 -17.96 8.04
N THR A 256 1.77 -18.75 7.20
CA THR A 256 0.30 -18.86 7.24
C THR A 256 -0.20 -19.80 8.34
N GLY A 257 0.66 -20.69 8.84
CA GLY A 257 0.28 -21.78 9.74
C GLY A 257 -0.62 -22.85 9.09
N LEU A 258 -0.89 -22.72 7.79
CA LEU A 258 -1.68 -23.67 7.02
C LEU A 258 -0.77 -24.80 6.53
N ASN A 259 -1.31 -26.01 6.48
CA ASN A 259 -0.63 -27.17 5.92
C ASN A 259 -1.45 -27.81 4.77
N PRO A 260 -1.69 -27.09 3.66
CA PRO A 260 -2.38 -27.65 2.52
C PRO A 260 -1.44 -28.57 1.74
N PRO A 261 -1.96 -29.55 0.97
CA PRO A 261 -1.12 -30.35 0.08
C PRO A 261 -0.66 -29.57 -1.16
N GLN A 262 -1.40 -28.51 -1.53
CA GLN A 262 -1.18 -27.75 -2.76
C GLN A 262 -1.33 -26.26 -2.53
N THR A 263 -0.63 -25.48 -3.36
CA THR A 263 -0.79 -24.04 -3.53
C THR A 263 -1.33 -23.73 -4.94
N PHE A 264 -2.04 -22.62 -5.09
CA PHE A 264 -2.51 -22.16 -6.40
C PHE A 264 -1.62 -21.02 -6.90
N VAL A 265 -1.09 -21.19 -8.10
CA VAL A 265 -0.14 -20.23 -8.71
C VAL A 265 -0.78 -19.63 -9.96
N ASP A 266 -0.73 -18.31 -10.05
CA ASP A 266 -1.13 -17.57 -11.25
C ASP A 266 -0.08 -17.76 -12.36
N GLN A 267 -0.53 -18.16 -13.54
CA GLN A 267 0.26 -18.31 -14.76
C GLN A 267 -0.47 -17.63 -15.90
N ALA A 268 0.16 -17.56 -17.08
CA ALA A 268 -0.43 -16.92 -18.25
C ALA A 268 -1.84 -17.46 -18.55
N PHE A 269 -2.85 -16.67 -18.19
CA PHE A 269 -4.28 -16.93 -18.38
C PHE A 269 -4.87 -18.12 -17.59
N ILE A 270 -4.17 -18.65 -16.58
CA ILE A 270 -4.65 -19.80 -15.80
C ILE A 270 -4.12 -19.79 -14.37
N VAL A 271 -4.97 -20.22 -13.43
CA VAL A 271 -4.59 -20.49 -12.05
C VAL A 271 -4.48 -22.00 -11.89
N LEU A 272 -3.27 -22.51 -11.59
CA LEU A 272 -2.99 -23.95 -11.52
C LEU A 272 -2.59 -24.38 -10.10
N PRO A 273 -3.03 -25.56 -9.63
CA PRO A 273 -2.51 -26.14 -8.41
C PRO A 273 -1.06 -26.63 -8.61
N ARG A 274 -0.24 -26.51 -7.58
CA ARG A 274 1.10 -27.12 -7.47
C ARG A 274 1.24 -27.76 -6.10
N ASP A 275 1.82 -28.96 -6.07
CA ASP A 275 2.15 -29.63 -4.82
C ASP A 275 3.19 -28.81 -4.05
N ILE A 276 3.02 -28.75 -2.72
CA ILE A 276 3.97 -28.04 -1.84
C ILE A 276 5.22 -28.89 -1.63
N ASP A 277 5.05 -30.20 -1.49
CA ASP A 277 6.17 -31.12 -1.39
C ASP A 277 6.90 -31.17 -2.73
N LEU A 278 8.23 -31.08 -2.66
CA LEU A 278 9.07 -31.29 -3.82
C LEU A 278 8.98 -32.78 -4.22
N PRO A 279 8.95 -33.09 -5.53
CA PRO A 279 9.06 -34.47 -5.97
C PRO A 279 10.37 -35.07 -5.48
N ASP A 280 10.36 -36.38 -5.19
CA ASP A 280 11.58 -37.11 -4.85
C ASP A 280 12.66 -36.85 -5.90
N SER A 281 13.83 -36.41 -5.46
CA SER A 281 14.98 -36.22 -6.34
C SER A 281 15.39 -37.57 -6.92
N SER A 282 15.21 -37.75 -8.24
CA SER A 282 15.67 -38.92 -8.99
C SER A 282 17.19 -38.94 -9.15
#